data_AF-A0A4Q4WGY8-F1
#
_entry.id   AF-A0A4Q4WGY8-F1
#
_cell.length_a   1.000
_cell.length_b   1.000
_cell.length_c   1.000
_cell.angle_alpha   90.00
_cell.angle_beta   90.00
_cell.angle_gamma   90.00
#
_symmetry.space_group_name_H-M   'P 1'
#
loop_
_entity.id
_entity.type
_entity.pdbx_description
1 polymer ?
#
loop_
_entity_poly.entity_id
_entity_poly.type
_entity_poly.pdbx_seq_one_letter_code
_entity_poly.pdbx_strand_id
1 'polypeptide(L)'
;MWTWNSRVFPGIDPLPVRLGDRVRIRMGNLTMTNHPMHLHGHTFEVAGTDGGWVQRSARWPEVTTDIAVGQMRAIEFIADNPGDWAFHCHKSHHTMNAMGHNVPTMIGVQQRDLAKKMNALVPDYMGMGQAGMADMGEMEMPLPDTTLPMMPGQGPFGAIDMGGRFTVMKVRRDLPRNSYADPGWYKHPKGTVAYEYTGTGIDD
;
A
#
# COMPACT_ATOMS: atom_id res chain seq x y z
N MET A 1 14.64 7.71 1.79
CA MET A 1 13.26 8.10 1.43
C MET A 1 12.92 7.55 0.05
N TRP A 2 11.71 7.05 -0.11
CA TRP A 2 11.19 6.43 -1.32
C TRP A 2 9.93 7.17 -1.75
N THR A 3 10.01 7.80 -2.92
CA THR A 3 8.99 8.73 -3.43
C THR A 3 8.45 8.29 -4.78
N TRP A 4 7.27 8.82 -5.13
CA TRP A 4 6.80 8.95 -6.50
C TRP A 4 6.73 10.42 -6.87
N ASN A 5 7.36 10.82 -7.98
CA ASN A 5 7.39 12.21 -8.42
C ASN A 5 7.74 13.19 -7.27
N SER A 6 8.73 12.80 -6.46
CA SER A 6 9.20 13.55 -5.28
C SER A 6 8.20 13.72 -4.12
N ARG A 7 7.09 12.98 -4.12
CA ARG A 7 6.12 12.94 -3.01
C ARG A 7 6.08 11.57 -2.34
N VAL A 8 5.69 11.58 -1.07
CA VAL A 8 5.44 10.38 -0.24
C VAL A 8 3.98 10.37 0.16
N PHE A 9 3.38 9.19 0.31
CA PHE A 9 2.05 9.07 0.88
C PHE A 9 2.02 9.66 2.31
N PRO A 10 0.96 10.39 2.73
CA PRO A 10 -0.31 10.67 2.04
C PRO A 10 -0.30 11.84 1.06
N GLY A 11 0.85 12.47 0.79
CA GLY A 11 0.97 13.55 -0.19
C GLY A 11 0.96 13.10 -1.67
N ILE A 12 0.85 11.79 -1.95
CA ILE A 12 0.66 11.29 -3.32
C ILE A 12 -0.84 11.29 -3.60
N ASP A 13 -1.25 11.98 -4.67
CA ASP A 13 -2.65 12.04 -5.08
C ASP A 13 -3.19 10.64 -5.41
N PRO A 14 -4.47 10.36 -5.12
CA PRO A 14 -5.11 9.12 -5.55
C PRO A 14 -5.18 9.03 -7.08
N LEU A 15 -5.43 7.83 -7.58
CA LEU A 15 -5.66 7.58 -9.00
C LEU A 15 -7.15 7.35 -9.26
N PRO A 16 -7.97 8.39 -9.46
CA PRO A 16 -9.38 8.23 -9.78
C PRO A 16 -9.56 7.70 -11.20
N VAL A 17 -10.38 6.66 -11.34
CA VAL A 17 -10.63 5.98 -12.61
C VAL A 17 -12.12 5.71 -12.75
N ARG A 18 -12.66 5.91 -13.95
CA ARG A 18 -14.05 5.55 -14.22
C ARG A 18 -14.19 4.05 -14.44
N LEU A 19 -15.23 3.45 -13.87
CA LEU A 19 -15.57 2.04 -14.11
C LEU A 19 -15.68 1.75 -15.61
N GLY A 20 -14.95 0.74 -16.07
CA GLY A 20 -14.88 0.29 -17.46
C GLY A 20 -13.83 1.00 -18.32
N ASP A 21 -13.11 2.00 -17.79
CA ASP A 21 -12.03 2.63 -18.55
C ASP A 21 -10.86 1.66 -18.76
N ARG A 22 -10.26 1.73 -19.95
CA ARG A 22 -8.96 1.12 -20.22
C ARG A 22 -7.87 2.07 -19.71
N VAL A 23 -7.19 1.65 -18.65
CA VAL A 23 -6.15 2.44 -17.99
C VAL A 23 -4.78 2.03 -18.53
N ARG A 24 -3.89 3.00 -18.71
CA ARG A 24 -2.46 2.76 -18.92
C ARG A 24 -1.66 3.56 -17.90
N ILE A 25 -0.83 2.88 -17.11
CA ILE A 25 0.09 3.50 -16.18
C ILE A 25 1.51 3.33 -16.73
N ARG A 26 2.24 4.44 -16.89
CA ARG A 26 3.65 4.43 -17.30
C ARG A 26 4.50 4.83 -16.11
N MET A 27 5.54 4.06 -15.86
CA MET A 27 6.40 4.21 -14.70
C MET A 27 7.85 4.15 -15.15
N GLY A 28 8.67 5.00 -14.54
CA GLY A 28 10.11 5.04 -14.73
C GLY A 28 10.83 5.00 -13.41
N ASN A 29 11.91 4.23 -13.34
CA ASN A 29 12.72 4.13 -12.14
C ASN A 29 13.99 4.96 -12.25
N LEU A 30 13.98 6.12 -11.60
CA LEU A 30 15.11 7.04 -11.50
C LEU A 30 15.97 6.81 -10.25
N THR A 31 15.80 5.70 -9.55
CA THR A 31 16.52 5.39 -8.30
C THR A 31 17.47 4.22 -8.45
N MET A 32 18.39 4.06 -7.48
CA MET A 32 19.45 3.05 -7.50
C MET A 32 19.02 1.67 -6.96
N THR A 33 17.72 1.38 -6.91
CA THR A 33 17.19 0.05 -6.56
C THR A 33 15.95 -0.25 -7.38
N ASN A 34 15.61 -1.52 -7.57
CA ASN A 34 14.41 -1.95 -8.27
C ASN A 34 13.13 -1.72 -7.46
N HIS A 35 12.00 -1.56 -8.15
CA HIS A 35 10.69 -1.35 -7.54
C HIS A 35 9.65 -2.31 -8.14
N PRO A 36 9.25 -3.36 -7.39
CA PRO A 36 8.11 -4.19 -7.76
C PRO A 36 6.82 -3.41 -7.52
N MET A 37 6.15 -2.97 -8.59
CA MET A 37 4.92 -2.19 -8.51
C MET A 37 3.72 -3.11 -8.55
N HIS A 38 2.93 -3.12 -7.47
CA HIS A 38 1.79 -4.01 -7.26
C HIS A 38 0.48 -3.24 -7.25
N LEU A 39 -0.52 -3.76 -7.96
CA LEU A 39 -1.88 -3.22 -8.01
C LEU A 39 -2.87 -4.23 -7.43
N HIS A 40 -3.63 -3.79 -6.44
CA HIS A 40 -4.70 -4.60 -5.85
C HIS A 40 -5.96 -4.60 -6.74
N GLY A 41 -6.76 -5.66 -6.61
CA GLY A 41 -8.09 -5.78 -7.21
C GLY A 41 -8.13 -5.93 -8.74
N HIS A 42 -6.99 -5.90 -9.42
CA HIS A 42 -6.89 -5.96 -10.88
C HIS A 42 -5.69 -6.81 -11.30
N THR A 43 -5.86 -7.56 -12.38
CA THR A 43 -4.74 -8.08 -13.19
C THR A 43 -4.48 -7.11 -14.32
N PHE A 44 -3.22 -6.87 -14.65
CA PHE A 44 -2.81 -6.01 -15.76
C PHE A 44 -1.90 -6.74 -16.73
N GLU A 45 -1.83 -6.27 -17.97
CA GLU A 45 -0.83 -6.69 -18.94
C GLU A 45 0.39 -5.78 -18.88
N VAL A 46 1.60 -6.34 -18.95
CA VAL A 46 2.79 -5.53 -19.27
C VAL A 46 2.79 -5.21 -20.77
N ALA A 47 2.48 -3.95 -21.08
CA ALA A 47 2.25 -3.46 -22.42
C ALA A 47 3.47 -2.74 -23.04
N GLY A 48 4.46 -2.37 -22.22
CA GLY A 48 5.66 -1.67 -22.69
C GLY A 48 6.87 -1.89 -21.79
N THR A 49 8.04 -1.95 -22.40
CA THR A 49 9.35 -2.11 -21.75
C THR A 49 10.33 -1.06 -22.30
N ASP A 50 11.60 -1.13 -21.89
CA ASP A 50 12.68 -0.30 -22.42
C ASP A 50 12.88 -0.48 -23.93
N GLY A 51 12.51 -1.65 -24.46
CA GLY A 51 12.52 -1.95 -25.90
C GLY A 51 11.33 -1.38 -26.68
N GLY A 52 10.42 -0.66 -26.03
CA GLY A 52 9.22 -0.09 -26.64
C GLY A 52 7.93 -0.86 -26.30
N TRP A 53 6.91 -0.68 -27.14
CA TRP A 53 5.60 -1.31 -26.94
C TRP A 53 5.65 -2.81 -27.25
N VAL A 54 5.12 -3.62 -26.33
CA VAL A 54 4.98 -5.05 -26.51
C VAL A 54 3.74 -5.32 -27.38
N GLN A 55 3.92 -6.09 -28.45
CA GLN A 55 2.83 -6.53 -29.32
C GLN A 55 1.77 -7.27 -28.48
N ARG A 56 0.48 -7.06 -28.79
CA ARG A 56 -0.62 -7.63 -27.98
C ARG A 56 -0.50 -9.14 -27.76
N SER A 57 -0.05 -9.89 -28.76
CA SER A 57 0.17 -11.35 -28.68
C SER A 57 1.31 -11.77 -27.75
N ALA A 58 2.20 -10.86 -27.38
CA ALA A 58 3.37 -11.11 -26.55
C ALA A 58 3.30 -10.40 -25.18
N ARG A 59 2.19 -9.71 -24.88
CA ARG A 59 1.94 -9.17 -23.55
C ARG A 59 1.65 -10.31 -22.59
N TRP A 60 1.99 -10.13 -21.31
CA TRP A 60 1.76 -11.13 -20.28
C TRP A 60 1.01 -10.52 -19.09
N PRO A 61 0.11 -11.29 -18.44
CA PRO A 61 -0.65 -10.84 -17.29
C PRO A 61 0.20 -10.88 -16.02
N GLU A 62 0.03 -9.87 -15.17
CA GLU A 62 0.68 -9.73 -13.88
C GLU A 62 -0.25 -9.00 -12.89
N VAL A 63 0.07 -9.12 -11.60
CA VAL A 63 -0.44 -8.22 -10.56
C VAL A 63 0.69 -7.36 -9.96
N THR A 64 1.94 -7.73 -10.26
CA THR A 64 3.15 -7.03 -9.84
C THR A 64 4.16 -7.06 -10.96
N THR A 65 4.77 -5.93 -11.30
CA THR A 65 5.89 -5.91 -12.25
C THR A 65 7.09 -5.21 -11.63
N ASP A 66 8.27 -5.82 -11.77
CA ASP A 66 9.52 -5.16 -11.36
C ASP A 66 9.94 -4.09 -12.37
N ILE A 67 10.45 -2.99 -11.83
CA ILE A 67 11.06 -1.90 -12.60
C ILE A 67 12.49 -1.74 -12.08
N ALA A 68 13.46 -2.31 -12.79
CA ALA A 68 14.86 -2.22 -12.39
C ALA A 68 15.42 -0.80 -12.58
N VAL A 69 16.64 -0.58 -12.13
CA VAL A 69 17.32 0.73 -12.19
C VAL A 69 17.39 1.22 -13.63
N GLY A 70 16.93 2.45 -13.88
CA GLY A 70 16.92 3.06 -15.22
C GLY A 70 15.83 2.53 -16.16
N GLN A 71 15.02 1.57 -15.73
CA GLN A 71 13.98 0.99 -16.58
C GLN A 71 12.66 1.77 -16.54
N MET A 72 11.91 1.59 -17.63
CA MET A 72 10.55 2.01 -17.84
C MET A 72 9.64 0.79 -18.01
N ARG A 73 8.41 0.88 -17.49
CA ARG A 73 7.35 -0.09 -17.75
C ARG A 73 6.04 0.64 -18.05
N ALA A 74 5.23 0.06 -18.91
CA ALA A 74 3.85 0.46 -19.10
C ALA A 74 2.93 -0.74 -18.85
N ILE A 75 1.95 -0.57 -17.97
CA ILE A 75 0.92 -1.58 -17.70
C ILE A 75 -0.42 -1.12 -18.24
N GLU A 76 -1.25 -2.05 -18.71
CA GLU A 76 -2.61 -1.81 -19.17
C GLU A 76 -3.61 -2.75 -18.49
N PHE A 77 -4.77 -2.22 -18.12
CA PHE A 77 -5.87 -3.01 -17.58
C PHE A 77 -7.21 -2.34 -17.87
N ILE A 78 -8.29 -3.09 -17.66
CA ILE A 78 -9.65 -2.55 -17.62
C ILE A 78 -10.01 -2.34 -16.15
N ALA A 79 -10.45 -1.15 -15.78
CA ALA A 79 -10.91 -0.87 -14.43
C ALA A 79 -12.35 -1.37 -14.24
N ASP A 80 -12.51 -2.68 -14.15
CA ASP A 80 -13.82 -3.37 -14.06
C ASP A 80 -14.26 -3.66 -12.61
N ASN A 81 -13.38 -3.41 -11.63
CA ASN A 81 -13.64 -3.69 -10.23
C ASN A 81 -13.81 -2.39 -9.41
N PRO A 82 -15.06 -1.95 -9.13
CA PRO A 82 -15.31 -0.71 -8.40
C PRO A 82 -14.88 -0.84 -6.94
N GLY A 83 -14.10 0.12 -6.44
CA GLY A 83 -13.53 0.07 -5.10
C GLY A 83 -12.39 1.05 -4.90
N ASP A 84 -11.72 0.90 -3.75
CA ASP A 84 -10.47 1.59 -3.42
C ASP A 84 -9.36 0.55 -3.33
N TRP A 85 -8.39 0.65 -4.24
CA TRP A 85 -7.38 -0.38 -4.44
C TRP A 85 -6.00 0.19 -4.20
N ALA A 86 -5.24 -0.44 -3.30
CA ALA A 86 -3.87 -0.06 -3.06
C ALA A 86 -3.02 -0.25 -4.33
N PHE A 87 -2.21 0.76 -4.65
CA PHE A 87 -1.20 0.69 -5.69
C PHE A 87 0.13 1.15 -5.08
N HIS A 88 1.12 0.26 -5.04
CA HIS A 88 2.31 0.52 -4.25
C HIS A 88 3.55 -0.25 -4.70
N CYS A 89 4.72 0.19 -4.24
CA CYS A 89 5.92 -0.64 -4.30
C CYS A 89 5.77 -1.79 -3.28
N HIS A 90 6.12 -3.01 -3.67
CA HIS A 90 5.95 -4.22 -2.86
C HIS A 90 7.19 -4.57 -2.01
N LYS A 91 8.06 -3.59 -1.78
CA LYS A 91 9.14 -3.67 -0.79
C LYS A 91 8.69 -2.92 0.46
N SER A 92 8.53 -3.61 1.58
CA SER A 92 7.96 -3.04 2.82
C SER A 92 8.65 -1.75 3.27
N HIS A 93 9.99 -1.69 3.20
CA HIS A 93 10.77 -0.49 3.53
C HIS A 93 10.61 0.66 2.50
N HIS A 94 10.16 0.37 1.28
CA HIS A 94 9.77 1.39 0.30
C HIS A 94 8.36 1.91 0.52
N THR A 95 7.44 1.06 1.02
CA THR A 95 6.05 1.42 1.29
C THR A 95 5.89 2.17 2.62
N MET A 96 6.75 1.90 3.61
CA MET A 96 6.70 2.50 4.95
C MET A 96 7.74 3.61 5.18
N ASN A 97 8.73 3.77 4.30
CA ASN A 97 9.85 4.71 4.45
C ASN A 97 10.76 4.42 5.66
N ALA A 98 10.57 5.10 6.79
CA ALA A 98 11.55 5.18 7.89
C ALA A 98 11.61 3.88 8.74
N MET A 99 11.93 2.76 8.09
CA MET A 99 12.06 1.44 8.73
C MET A 99 13.51 1.14 9.10
N GLY A 100 13.74 0.56 10.28
CA GLY A 100 15.04 0.02 10.66
C GLY A 100 15.32 -1.33 10.00
N HIS A 101 16.46 -1.46 9.32
CA HIS A 101 16.87 -2.72 8.67
C HIS A 101 17.71 -3.64 9.56
N ASN A 102 18.21 -3.12 10.69
CA ASN A 102 19.09 -3.86 11.60
C ASN A 102 18.34 -4.43 12.81
N VAL A 103 17.02 -4.34 12.83
CA VAL A 103 16.19 -4.90 13.90
C VAL A 103 15.80 -6.32 13.49
N PRO A 104 16.12 -7.35 14.30
CA PRO A 104 15.67 -8.72 14.03
C PRO A 104 14.15 -8.80 13.95
N THR A 105 13.63 -9.60 13.02
CA THR A 105 12.20 -9.91 12.96
C THR A 105 11.80 -10.73 14.18
N MET A 106 10.96 -10.16 15.04
CA MET A 106 10.48 -10.83 16.27
C MET A 106 9.13 -11.53 16.11
N ILE A 107 8.64 -11.65 14.87
CA ILE A 107 7.38 -12.35 14.56
C ILE A 107 7.47 -13.80 15.03
N GLY A 108 6.46 -14.25 15.78
CA GLY A 108 6.38 -15.61 16.32
C GLY A 108 7.20 -15.85 17.59
N VAL A 109 7.96 -14.86 18.08
CA VAL A 109 8.62 -14.96 19.38
C VAL A 109 7.59 -14.76 20.49
N GLN A 110 7.52 -15.71 21.43
CA GLN A 110 6.67 -15.59 22.61
C GLN A 110 7.21 -14.54 23.57
N GLN A 111 6.76 -13.30 23.40
CA GLN A 111 7.20 -12.16 24.22
C GLN A 111 6.36 -11.95 25.49
N ARG A 112 5.26 -12.69 25.74
CA ARG A 112 4.33 -12.39 26.85
C ARG A 112 5.01 -12.34 28.23
N ASP A 113 5.84 -13.33 28.55
CA ASP A 113 6.51 -13.39 29.85
C ASP A 113 7.64 -12.37 29.97
N LEU A 114 8.33 -12.11 28.85
CA LEU A 114 9.37 -11.09 28.77
C LEU A 114 8.79 -9.69 28.91
N ALA A 115 7.71 -9.39 28.18
CA ALA A 115 7.01 -8.11 28.22
C ALA A 115 6.49 -7.79 29.61
N LYS A 116 5.94 -8.77 30.35
CA LYS A 116 5.54 -8.57 31.76
C LYS A 116 6.72 -8.14 32.64
N LYS A 117 7.87 -8.80 32.48
CA LYS A 117 9.09 -8.46 33.24
C LYS A 117 9.66 -7.10 32.82
N MET A 118 9.60 -6.78 31.52
CA MET A 118 10.06 -5.50 30.99
C MET A 118 9.17 -4.34 31.42
N ASN A 119 7.84 -4.50 31.40
CA ASN A 119 6.89 -3.46 31.84
C ASN A 119 7.03 -3.13 33.33
N ALA A 120 7.47 -4.09 34.16
CA ALA A 120 7.77 -3.83 35.55
C ALA A 120 9.00 -2.92 35.76
N LEU A 121 9.89 -2.82 34.76
CA LEU A 121 11.11 -2.00 34.79
C LEU A 121 10.99 -0.74 33.93
N VAL A 122 10.29 -0.84 32.80
CA VAL A 122 10.08 0.20 31.80
C VAL A 122 8.59 0.16 31.45
N PRO A 123 7.74 0.93 32.17
CA PRO A 123 6.28 0.88 32.01
C PRO A 123 5.79 1.11 30.57
N ASP A 124 6.55 1.87 29.79
CA ASP A 124 6.24 2.22 28.40
C ASP A 124 6.78 1.20 27.37
N TYR A 125 7.31 0.05 27.82
CA TYR A 125 7.80 -0.97 26.90
C TYR A 125 6.65 -1.66 26.16
N MET A 126 6.78 -1.74 24.84
CA MET A 126 5.82 -2.41 23.96
C MET A 126 6.51 -3.57 23.23
N GLY A 127 5.93 -4.75 23.37
CA GLY A 127 6.38 -5.93 22.64
C GLY A 127 6.08 -5.78 21.14
N MET A 128 7.12 -5.53 20.34
CA MET A 128 6.99 -5.38 18.90
C MET A 128 6.72 -6.74 18.23
N GLY A 129 5.76 -6.77 17.30
CA GLY A 129 5.56 -7.91 16.41
C GLY A 129 4.66 -9.04 16.92
N GLN A 130 3.80 -8.80 17.93
CA GLN A 130 2.78 -9.76 18.35
C GLN A 130 1.46 -9.68 17.55
N ALA A 131 0.96 -8.48 17.26
CA ALA A 131 -0.35 -8.25 16.62
C ALA A 131 -0.30 -7.44 15.31
N GLY A 132 0.90 -7.19 14.77
CA GLY A 132 1.11 -6.37 13.57
C GLY A 132 1.61 -4.97 13.90
N MET A 133 1.70 -4.11 12.88
CA MET A 133 2.16 -2.71 13.04
C MET A 133 1.02 -1.72 13.29
N ALA A 134 -0.24 -2.13 13.08
CA ALA A 134 -1.42 -1.28 13.21
C ALA A 134 -1.60 -0.73 14.63
N ASP A 135 -1.38 -1.56 15.66
CA ASP A 135 -1.47 -1.17 17.07
C ASP A 135 -0.45 -0.08 17.46
N MET A 136 0.61 0.08 16.66
CA MET A 136 1.62 1.13 16.87
C MET A 136 1.20 2.47 16.25
N GLY A 137 0.22 2.49 15.34
CA GLY A 137 -0.32 3.70 14.74
C GLY A 137 -1.19 4.53 15.70
N GLU A 138 -1.72 3.91 16.75
CA GLU A 138 -2.51 4.60 17.79
C GLU A 138 -1.65 5.33 18.83
N MET A 139 -0.34 5.11 18.84
CA MET A 139 0.60 5.75 19.76
C MET A 139 1.61 6.62 19.02
N GLU A 140 1.41 7.93 19.08
CA GLU A 140 2.37 8.89 18.54
C GLU A 140 3.66 8.88 19.36
N MET A 141 4.71 8.27 18.81
CA MET A 141 6.06 8.48 19.31
C MET A 141 6.65 9.76 18.70
N PRO A 142 7.28 10.65 19.49
CA PRO A 142 7.94 11.82 18.94
C PRO A 142 9.08 11.39 18.02
N LEU A 143 9.00 11.82 16.76
CA LEU A 143 10.02 11.59 15.74
C LEU A 143 10.96 12.79 15.64
N PRO A 144 12.23 12.61 15.24
CA PRO A 144 13.10 13.74 14.91
C PRO A 144 12.48 14.59 13.79
N ASP A 145 12.64 15.92 13.85
CA ASP A 145 12.06 16.88 12.90
C ASP A 145 12.38 16.59 11.42
N THR A 146 13.48 15.89 11.14
CA THR A 146 13.94 15.52 9.81
C THR A 146 13.41 14.17 9.33
N THR A 147 12.54 13.54 10.10
CA THR A 147 11.96 12.22 9.81
C THR A 147 10.51 12.39 9.35
N LEU A 148 10.20 11.81 8.20
CA LEU A 148 8.81 11.74 7.75
C LEU A 148 8.01 10.84 8.69
N PRO A 149 6.80 11.25 9.11
CA PRO A 149 5.94 10.41 9.91
C PRO A 149 5.60 9.11 9.18
N MET A 150 5.65 8.01 9.92
CA MET A 150 5.19 6.72 9.44
C MET A 150 3.69 6.61 9.62
N MET A 151 3.02 5.89 8.73
CA MET A 151 1.58 5.58 8.85
C MET A 151 0.65 6.81 9.01
N PRO A 152 0.89 7.99 8.39
CA PRO A 152 0.04 9.17 8.63
C PRO A 152 -1.21 9.20 7.76
N GLY A 153 -1.45 8.18 6.92
CA GLY A 153 -2.66 8.12 6.11
C GLY A 153 -3.86 7.66 6.91
N GLN A 154 -5.04 8.21 6.61
CA GLN A 154 -6.30 7.72 7.14
C GLN A 154 -7.16 7.16 6.01
N GLY A 155 -7.87 6.08 6.31
CA GLY A 155 -8.82 5.40 5.44
C GLY A 155 -10.23 5.35 6.07
N PRO A 156 -11.19 4.72 5.38
CA PRO A 156 -12.57 4.63 5.84
C PRO A 156 -12.75 3.73 7.09
N PHE A 157 -11.74 2.92 7.42
CA PHE A 157 -11.78 1.95 8.52
C PHE A 157 -10.66 2.14 9.55
N GLY A 158 -9.98 3.30 9.55
CA GLY A 158 -8.88 3.59 10.47
C GLY A 158 -7.60 4.04 9.76
N ALA A 159 -6.47 3.88 10.44
CA ALA A 159 -5.16 4.23 9.88
C ALA A 159 -4.82 3.38 8.65
N ILE A 160 -4.13 3.99 7.69
CA ILE A 160 -3.47 3.29 6.59
C ILE A 160 -1.99 3.24 6.95
N ASP A 161 -1.51 2.05 7.30
CA ASP A 161 -0.16 1.79 7.82
C ASP A 161 0.97 1.89 6.77
N MET A 162 0.87 2.88 5.88
CA MET A 162 1.79 3.13 4.77
C MET A 162 2.27 4.59 4.83
N GLY A 163 3.46 4.89 4.31
CA GLY A 163 4.08 6.23 4.42
C GLY A 163 5.11 6.56 3.34
N GLY A 164 5.16 5.79 2.26
CA GLY A 164 6.15 5.93 1.19
C GLY A 164 5.54 5.80 -0.18
N ARG A 165 5.98 4.79 -0.93
CA ARG A 165 5.52 4.52 -2.31
C ARG A 165 4.18 3.82 -2.33
N PHE A 166 3.12 4.56 -2.02
CA PHE A 166 1.75 4.07 -1.95
C PHE A 166 0.79 5.13 -2.48
N THR A 167 -0.26 4.70 -3.16
CA THR A 167 -1.46 5.49 -3.43
C THR A 167 -2.68 4.57 -3.47
N VAL A 168 -3.86 5.18 -3.57
CA VAL A 168 -5.12 4.47 -3.74
C VAL A 168 -5.67 4.76 -5.13
N MET A 169 -5.86 3.70 -5.93
CA MET A 169 -6.66 3.76 -7.14
C MET A 169 -8.14 3.68 -6.79
N LYS A 170 -8.91 4.70 -7.19
CA LYS A 170 -10.31 4.87 -6.82
C LYS A 170 -11.19 4.65 -8.05
N VAL A 171 -11.75 3.46 -8.18
CA VAL A 171 -12.62 3.11 -9.33
C VAL A 171 -14.07 3.47 -9.03
N ARG A 172 -14.70 4.30 -9.87
CA ARG A 172 -16.07 4.81 -9.64
C ARG A 172 -16.92 4.76 -10.91
N ARG A 173 -18.18 4.33 -10.75
CA ARG A 173 -19.15 4.30 -11.85
C ARG A 173 -19.50 5.70 -12.37
N ASP A 174 -19.73 6.63 -11.44
CA ASP A 174 -20.30 7.94 -11.74
C ASP A 174 -19.22 9.03 -11.91
N LEU A 175 -17.96 8.65 -12.12
CA LEU A 175 -16.89 9.61 -12.39
C LEU A 175 -17.06 10.17 -13.81
N PRO A 176 -17.14 11.50 -13.99
CA PRO A 176 -17.17 12.10 -15.32
C PRO A 176 -15.95 11.70 -16.14
N ARG A 177 -16.13 11.54 -17.46
CA ARG A 177 -15.01 11.24 -18.37
C ARG A 177 -13.94 12.33 -18.24
N ASN A 178 -12.68 11.94 -18.13
CA ASN A 178 -11.51 12.83 -17.95
C ASN A 178 -11.53 13.66 -16.66
N SER A 179 -12.32 13.28 -15.65
CA SER A 179 -12.19 13.87 -14.32
C SER A 179 -11.08 13.18 -13.54
N TYR A 180 -10.21 13.98 -12.93
CA TYR A 180 -9.14 13.53 -12.02
C TYR A 180 -9.34 14.02 -10.59
N ALA A 181 -10.53 14.53 -10.25
CA ALA A 181 -10.85 14.93 -8.89
C ALA A 181 -10.99 13.67 -8.00
N ASP A 182 -10.56 13.76 -6.75
CA ASP A 182 -10.75 12.69 -5.76
C ASP A 182 -12.25 12.50 -5.49
N PRO A 183 -12.84 11.33 -5.80
CA PRO A 183 -14.25 11.04 -5.54
C PRO A 183 -14.56 10.67 -4.09
N GLY A 184 -13.57 10.73 -3.18
CA GLY A 184 -13.70 10.30 -1.79
C GLY A 184 -13.60 8.78 -1.62
N TRP A 185 -13.96 8.26 -0.44
CA TRP A 185 -13.94 6.82 -0.16
C TRP A 185 -15.09 6.08 -0.83
N TYR A 186 -14.85 4.81 -1.15
CA TYR A 186 -15.82 3.96 -1.82
C TYR A 186 -17.01 3.68 -0.89
N LYS A 187 -18.22 3.84 -1.42
CA LYS A 187 -19.46 3.53 -0.70
C LYS A 187 -19.77 2.05 -0.85
N HIS A 188 -19.36 1.27 0.14
CA HIS A 188 -19.60 -0.16 0.16
C HIS A 188 -21.11 -0.48 0.18
N PRO A 189 -21.59 -1.43 -0.64
CA PRO A 189 -22.98 -1.87 -0.55
C PRO A 189 -23.34 -2.41 0.83
N LYS A 190 -24.62 -2.30 1.21
CA LYS A 190 -25.09 -2.78 2.51
C LYS A 190 -24.80 -4.28 2.65
N GLY A 191 -24.16 -4.66 3.76
CA GLY A 191 -23.85 -6.05 4.08
C GLY A 191 -22.57 -6.61 3.44
N THR A 192 -21.79 -5.81 2.72
CA THR A 192 -20.53 -6.28 2.10
C THR A 192 -19.28 -5.95 2.90
N VAL A 193 -19.40 -5.10 3.93
CA VAL A 193 -18.29 -4.76 4.83
C VAL A 193 -18.20 -5.84 5.90
N ALA A 194 -16.98 -6.31 6.17
CA ALA A 194 -16.72 -7.23 7.27
C ALA A 194 -17.13 -6.59 8.60
N TYR A 195 -17.59 -7.43 9.52
CA TYR A 195 -17.93 -7.03 10.88
C TYR A 195 -17.31 -8.03 11.86
N GLU A 196 -17.09 -7.59 13.08
CA GLU A 196 -16.61 -8.47 14.14
C GLU A 196 -17.60 -9.62 14.37
N TYR A 197 -17.11 -10.86 14.31
CA TYR A 197 -17.92 -12.03 14.60
C TYR A 197 -18.07 -12.17 16.11
N THR A 198 -19.31 -12.02 16.60
CA THR A 198 -19.65 -12.06 18.03
C THR A 198 -20.21 -13.42 18.50
N GLY A 199 -20.14 -14.45 17.65
CA GLY A 199 -20.54 -15.82 18.02
C GLY A 199 -19.43 -16.59 18.73
N THR A 200 -19.77 -17.75 19.29
CA THR A 200 -18.78 -18.70 19.82
C THR A 200 -17.91 -19.24 18.69
N GLY A 201 -16.59 -19.25 18.88
CA GLY A 201 -15.63 -19.73 17.89
C GLY A 201 -15.87 -21.20 17.51
N ILE A 202 -15.38 -21.61 16.34
CA ILE A 202 -15.55 -22.97 15.81
C ILE A 202 -14.69 -24.00 16.58
N ASP A 203 -13.89 -23.57 17.55
CA ASP A 203 -12.90 -24.39 18.26
C ASP A 203 -13.32 -24.74 19.71
N ASP A 204 -14.59 -25.11 19.92
CA ASP A 204 -15.05 -25.83 21.14
C ASP A 204 -14.96 -27.35 20.95
#